data_AF-A0A165CF73-F1
#
_entry.id   AF-A0A165CF73-F1
#
_cell.length_a   1.000
_cell.length_b   1.000
_cell.length_c   1.000
_cell.angle_alpha   90.00
_cell.angle_beta   90.00
_cell.angle_gamma   90.00
#
_symmetry.space_group_name_H-M   'P 1'
#
loop_
_entity.id
_entity.type
_entity.pdbx_description
1 polymer ?
#
loop_
_entity_poly.entity_id
_entity_poly.type
_entity_poly.pdbx_seq_one_letter_code
_entity_poly.pdbx_strand_id
1 'polypeptide(L)'
;MSAVSSPLSSSSRMSPAVSGTSIALKIARDATANVPIVGQILGVAVHIADLAKQAQKNKEAMRALARKASILAQRVDEVVSGRTPSANLLERLVNLKGAFTKVEDFMADEVEKRNPAKNLFRSLFVLPAKLEDLSQELDSEVASFSLAAAIDMRLYIEESALYDGQLRRLRDCDIRMLDVIMERETERSIVTYAKARVDGVSDLMVVKYTRPRTDNGGDGEWYDTTGEDVLEMTSAFDISHPNLSQLYGRAVENGAIRFSVLRSGVYPISQYLLNRWDDPIKRLAASRRIHQYVMAASAHLERLALGWHPASYDSIVVDDRGEPSIGAFDDILPIEGGIQGRAHAQRVTTSMNNLVRAIFPPPQIEDTVLGRVDSCDEGRLKMWTAAVKKRPRVFDNIWARLRNEDLVIDRVKWEFPAFLDCGYISPAVVLQAARHWEDLDAREQPLITLPRAEEDRPDDSTREFTNNTITPPIGFNGQDVLDGTVQYRIIRRATSRVGSRPRVEFGLHFHVKYDTEDADMTEDYFLHLSEAIATDIFSILDVPREPIGGFDPEYSFKIFDGALAN
;
A
#
# COMPACT_ATOMS: atom_id res chain seq x y z
N MET A 1 32.16 -6.78 102.92
CA MET A 1 32.46 -7.95 102.08
C MET A 1 32.11 -7.59 100.64
N SER A 2 33.13 -7.43 99.81
CA SER A 2 33.04 -6.99 98.42
C SER A 2 32.48 -8.08 97.51
N ALA A 3 31.50 -7.75 96.69
CA ALA A 3 31.14 -8.53 95.51
C ALA A 3 31.54 -7.72 94.27
N VAL A 4 32.52 -8.27 93.56
CA VAL A 4 33.12 -7.76 92.33
C VAL A 4 32.20 -8.05 91.15
N SER A 5 32.09 -7.05 90.29
CA SER A 5 31.37 -6.99 89.01
C SER A 5 31.92 -7.96 87.96
N SER A 6 31.06 -8.44 87.07
CA SER A 6 31.43 -9.01 85.77
C SER A 6 30.69 -8.24 84.67
N PRO A 7 31.39 -7.69 83.66
CA PRO A 7 30.76 -7.00 82.53
C PRO A 7 30.29 -8.01 81.47
N LEU A 8 29.01 -7.92 81.12
CA LEU A 8 28.42 -8.62 79.98
C LEU A 8 29.07 -8.12 78.68
N SER A 9 29.86 -8.99 78.06
CA SER A 9 30.43 -8.80 76.73
C SER A 9 29.33 -8.99 75.68
N SER A 10 28.89 -7.91 75.04
CA SER A 10 27.96 -7.98 73.91
C SER A 10 28.72 -8.45 72.67
N SER A 11 28.69 -9.76 72.40
CA SER A 11 29.16 -10.29 71.12
C SER A 11 28.30 -9.75 69.99
N SER A 12 28.87 -8.84 69.21
CA SER A 12 28.29 -8.26 68.01
C SER A 12 27.98 -9.35 66.98
N ARG A 13 26.74 -9.84 66.94
CA ARG A 13 26.26 -10.67 65.82
C ARG A 13 26.30 -9.81 64.56
N MET A 14 27.28 -10.05 63.68
CA MET A 14 27.33 -9.44 62.36
C MET A 14 26.09 -9.89 61.57
N SER A 15 25.39 -8.94 60.94
CA SER A 15 24.25 -9.25 60.09
C SER A 15 24.73 -9.99 58.83
N PRO A 16 24.18 -11.18 58.51
CA PRO A 16 24.57 -11.98 57.33
C PRO A 16 24.43 -11.25 55.99
N ALA A 17 23.58 -10.22 55.94
CA ALA A 17 23.18 -9.56 54.70
C ALA A 17 24.33 -8.81 53.99
N VAL A 18 25.24 -8.17 54.72
CA VAL A 18 26.33 -7.37 54.12
C VAL A 18 27.49 -8.25 53.62
N SER A 19 27.67 -9.44 54.21
CA SER A 19 28.64 -10.42 53.73
C SER A 19 28.21 -11.06 52.42
N GLY A 20 26.90 -11.36 52.28
CA GLY A 20 26.33 -11.89 51.04
C GLY A 20 26.44 -10.91 49.85
N THR A 21 26.17 -9.61 50.07
CA THR A 21 26.23 -8.60 49.00
C THR A 21 27.63 -8.41 48.43
N SER A 22 28.67 -8.37 49.28
CA SER A 22 30.07 -8.25 48.81
C SER A 22 30.50 -9.43 47.92
N ILE A 23 30.05 -10.65 48.23
CA ILE A 23 30.32 -11.84 47.39
C ILE A 23 29.57 -11.74 46.06
N ALA A 24 28.28 -11.41 46.09
CA ALA A 24 27.47 -11.27 44.87
C ALA A 24 28.04 -10.21 43.92
N LEU A 25 28.48 -9.07 44.46
CA LEU A 25 29.10 -8.00 43.67
C LEU A 25 30.46 -8.40 43.08
N LYS A 26 31.28 -9.20 43.79
CA LYS A 26 32.54 -9.73 43.23
C LYS A 26 32.29 -10.65 42.05
N ILE A 27 31.28 -11.53 42.15
CA ILE A 27 30.87 -12.42 41.06
C ILE A 27 30.38 -11.60 39.86
N ALA A 28 29.50 -10.61 40.08
CA ALA A 28 29.00 -9.74 39.03
C ALA A 28 30.14 -8.93 38.36
N ARG A 29 31.11 -8.45 39.14
CA ARG A 29 32.28 -7.74 38.61
C ARG A 29 33.10 -8.62 37.67
N ASP A 30 33.33 -9.87 38.04
CA ASP A 30 34.11 -10.79 37.23
C ASP A 30 33.33 -11.21 35.95
N ALA A 31 31.99 -11.14 35.97
CA ALA A 31 31.12 -11.39 34.82
C ALA A 31 31.01 -10.21 33.82
N THR A 32 31.39 -8.99 34.22
CA THR A 32 31.19 -7.75 33.43
C THR A 32 32.38 -7.35 32.55
N ALA A 33 33.19 -8.33 32.11
CA ALA A 33 34.40 -8.09 31.33
C ALA A 33 34.19 -7.28 30.03
N ASN A 34 32.96 -7.28 29.49
CA ASN A 34 32.62 -6.61 28.24
C ASN A 34 32.41 -5.09 28.37
N VAL A 35 32.18 -4.57 29.58
CA VAL A 35 31.95 -3.12 29.80
C VAL A 35 32.78 -2.63 31.00
N PRO A 36 34.02 -2.16 30.79
CA PRO A 36 34.98 -1.88 31.87
C PRO A 36 34.48 -0.92 32.95
N ILE A 37 33.65 0.07 32.59
CA ILE A 37 33.11 1.05 33.54
C ILE A 37 32.15 0.41 34.55
N VAL A 38 31.37 -0.60 34.14
CA VAL A 38 30.46 -1.33 35.03
C VAL A 38 31.27 -2.15 36.04
N GLY A 39 32.33 -2.81 35.59
CA GLY A 39 33.26 -3.51 36.48
C GLY A 39 33.91 -2.57 37.52
N GLN A 40 34.19 -1.33 37.14
CA GLN A 40 34.68 -0.31 38.08
C GLN A 40 33.61 0.09 39.11
N ILE A 41 32.36 0.34 38.69
CA ILE A 41 31.25 0.65 39.61
C ILE A 41 31.00 -0.50 40.59
N LEU A 42 30.96 -1.74 40.10
CA LEU A 42 30.83 -2.94 40.92
C LEU A 42 32.01 -3.08 41.89
N GLY A 43 33.24 -2.80 41.44
CA GLY A 43 34.43 -2.78 42.29
C GLY A 43 34.33 -1.78 43.43
N VAL A 44 33.93 -0.55 43.14
CA VAL A 44 33.69 0.50 44.15
C VAL A 44 32.57 0.10 45.11
N ALA A 45 31.48 -0.51 44.62
CA ALA A 45 30.39 -0.99 45.46
C ALA A 45 30.84 -2.10 46.44
N VAL A 46 31.73 -3.01 46.01
CA VAL A 46 32.35 -4.03 46.87
C VAL A 46 33.13 -3.37 48.00
N HIS A 47 33.93 -2.35 47.66
CA HIS A 47 34.73 -1.60 48.64
C HIS A 47 33.84 -0.87 49.66
N ILE A 48 32.80 -0.17 49.20
CA ILE A 48 31.80 0.47 50.08
C ILE A 48 31.19 -0.55 51.04
N ALA A 49 30.82 -1.74 50.55
CA ALA A 49 30.26 -2.80 51.39
C ALA A 49 31.25 -3.34 52.43
N ASP A 50 32.54 -3.46 52.08
CA ASP A 50 33.58 -3.91 52.99
C ASP A 50 33.96 -2.83 54.02
N LEU A 51 34.01 -1.54 53.63
CA LEU A 51 34.19 -0.41 54.54
C LEU A 51 33.04 -0.30 55.55
N ALA A 52 31.79 -0.49 55.11
CA ALA A 52 30.63 -0.50 55.99
C ALA A 52 30.64 -1.65 57.02
N LYS A 53 31.35 -2.76 56.74
CA LYS A 53 31.57 -3.83 57.74
C LYS A 53 32.55 -3.39 58.82
N GLN A 54 33.56 -2.60 58.46
CA GLN A 54 34.62 -2.13 59.36
C GLN A 54 34.18 -0.93 60.22
N ALA A 55 33.19 -0.17 59.76
CA ALA A 55 32.65 0.98 60.50
C ALA A 55 32.05 0.57 61.86
N GLN A 56 32.60 1.13 62.94
CA GLN A 56 32.12 0.91 64.31
C GLN A 56 31.06 1.92 64.76
N LYS A 57 31.00 3.11 64.13
CA LYS A 57 30.09 4.22 64.45
C LYS A 57 29.09 4.47 63.32
N ASN A 58 27.87 4.94 63.64
CA ASN A 58 26.77 5.13 62.68
C ASN A 58 26.55 3.92 61.77
N LYS A 59 26.69 2.74 62.38
CA LYS A 59 26.75 1.44 61.73
C LYS A 59 25.53 1.17 60.85
N GLU A 60 24.36 1.65 61.25
CA GLU A 60 23.11 1.46 60.51
C GLU A 60 23.04 2.33 59.25
N ALA A 61 23.38 3.62 59.36
CA ALA A 61 23.41 4.56 58.23
C ALA A 61 24.44 4.15 57.17
N MET A 62 25.66 3.78 57.58
CA MET A 62 26.70 3.30 56.67
C MET A 62 26.29 1.99 55.98
N ARG A 63 25.63 1.07 56.70
CA ARG A 63 25.10 -0.16 56.09
C ARG A 63 23.92 0.08 55.17
N ALA A 64 23.06 1.05 55.47
CA ALA A 64 21.95 1.44 54.60
C ALA A 64 22.50 1.99 53.28
N LEU A 65 23.49 2.89 53.36
CA LEU A 65 24.16 3.45 52.17
C LEU A 65 24.88 2.36 51.37
N ALA A 66 25.61 1.45 52.02
CA ALA A 66 26.27 0.34 51.34
C ALA A 66 25.28 -0.64 50.69
N ARG A 67 24.15 -0.94 51.34
CA ARG A 67 23.09 -1.76 50.75
C ARG A 67 22.49 -1.08 49.53
N LYS A 68 22.26 0.23 49.61
CA LYS A 68 21.76 1.04 48.50
C LYS A 68 22.73 1.01 47.33
N ALA A 69 24.01 1.33 47.54
CA ALA A 69 25.05 1.24 46.52
C ALA A 69 25.14 -0.16 45.88
N SER A 70 25.04 -1.22 46.69
CA SER A 70 25.03 -2.60 46.18
C SER A 70 23.83 -2.91 45.28
N ILE A 71 22.62 -2.52 45.67
CA ILE A 71 21.40 -2.75 44.87
C ILE A 71 21.50 -1.98 43.54
N LEU A 72 22.03 -0.77 43.59
CA LEU A 72 22.19 0.09 42.42
C LEU A 72 23.23 -0.47 41.45
N ALA A 73 24.37 -0.93 41.95
CA ALA A 73 25.40 -1.53 41.11
C ALA A 73 24.91 -2.82 40.43
N GLN A 74 24.08 -3.62 41.12
CA GLN A 74 23.41 -4.78 40.51
C GLN A 74 22.45 -4.39 39.38
N ARG A 75 21.63 -3.35 39.57
CA ARG A 75 20.75 -2.84 38.51
C ARG A 75 21.51 -2.32 37.30
N VAL A 76 22.66 -1.67 37.53
CA VAL A 76 23.55 -1.24 36.44
C VAL A 76 24.05 -2.43 35.63
N ASP A 77 24.47 -3.50 36.30
CA ASP A 77 24.89 -4.74 35.64
C ASP A 77 23.74 -5.36 34.82
N GLU A 78 22.56 -5.55 35.42
CA GLU A 78 21.37 -6.07 34.73
C GLU A 78 21.02 -5.27 33.48
N VAL A 79 21.11 -3.94 33.57
CA VAL A 79 20.83 -3.04 32.46
C VAL A 79 21.90 -3.14 31.37
N VAL A 80 23.16 -3.37 31.68
CA VAL A 80 24.26 -3.27 30.70
C VAL A 80 24.72 -4.65 30.19
N SER A 81 24.35 -5.73 30.89
CA SER A 81 24.78 -7.08 30.57
C SER A 81 24.34 -7.50 29.16
N GLY A 82 25.30 -7.98 28.36
CA GLY A 82 25.06 -8.50 27.01
C GLY A 82 24.91 -7.43 25.91
N ARG A 83 25.07 -6.13 26.20
CA ARG A 83 24.94 -5.06 25.19
C ARG A 83 26.00 -3.97 25.31
N THR A 84 26.20 -3.25 24.20
CA THR A 84 27.05 -2.05 24.14
C THR A 84 26.24 -0.81 24.53
N PRO A 85 26.55 -0.12 25.63
CA PRO A 85 25.80 1.06 26.06
C PRO A 85 25.97 2.22 25.05
N SER A 86 24.89 2.98 24.78
CA SER A 86 24.97 4.19 23.98
C SER A 86 25.86 5.26 24.61
N ALA A 87 26.30 6.25 23.82
CA ALA A 87 27.13 7.36 24.31
C ALA A 87 26.46 8.11 25.50
N ASN A 88 25.15 8.33 25.43
CA ASN A 88 24.39 8.95 26.50
C ASN A 88 24.36 8.08 27.77
N LEU A 89 24.13 6.76 27.62
CA LEU A 89 24.16 5.84 28.76
C LEU A 89 25.57 5.75 29.37
N LEU A 90 26.60 5.78 28.53
CA LEU A 90 28.00 5.77 28.95
C LEU A 90 28.36 7.02 29.77
N GLU A 91 27.93 8.20 29.34
CA GLU A 91 28.10 9.44 30.11
C GLU A 91 27.43 9.34 31.50
N ARG A 92 26.21 8.80 31.57
CA ARG A 92 25.52 8.59 32.85
C ARG A 92 26.23 7.56 33.74
N LEU A 93 26.83 6.52 33.17
CA LEU A 93 27.65 5.57 33.92
C LEU A 93 28.91 6.23 34.49
N VAL A 94 29.52 7.18 33.77
CA VAL A 94 30.66 7.98 34.28
C VAL A 94 30.26 8.83 35.48
N ASN A 95 29.14 9.53 35.39
CA ASN A 95 28.64 10.36 36.49
C ASN A 95 28.27 9.51 37.71
N LEU A 96 27.61 8.37 37.48
CA LEU A 96 27.26 7.41 38.52
C LEU A 96 28.52 6.85 39.20
N LYS A 97 29.56 6.47 38.45
CA LYS A 97 30.85 6.07 39.02
C LYS A 97 31.42 7.18 39.90
N GLY A 98 31.36 8.43 39.47
CA GLY A 98 31.77 9.58 40.27
C GLY A 98 31.06 9.67 41.61
N ALA A 99 29.73 9.49 41.64
CA ALA A 99 28.95 9.46 42.87
C ALA A 99 29.35 8.28 43.79
N PHE A 100 29.58 7.10 43.23
CA PHE A 100 30.06 5.93 43.97
C PHE A 100 31.45 6.18 44.60
N THR A 101 32.39 6.76 43.85
CA THR A 101 33.72 7.09 44.38
C THR A 101 33.65 8.11 45.51
N LYS A 102 32.78 9.13 45.42
CA LYS A 102 32.57 10.08 46.53
C LYS A 102 32.06 9.39 47.81
N VAL A 103 31.17 8.40 47.67
CA VAL A 103 30.68 7.59 48.79
C VAL A 103 31.80 6.72 49.38
N GLU A 104 32.61 6.08 48.53
CA GLU A 104 33.77 5.28 48.96
C GLU A 104 34.79 6.12 49.72
N ASP A 105 35.21 7.25 49.15
CA ASP A 105 36.17 8.18 49.76
C ASP A 105 35.69 8.64 51.13
N PHE A 106 34.40 9.00 51.24
CA PHE A 106 33.80 9.39 52.51
C PHE A 106 33.81 8.25 53.54
N MET A 107 33.47 7.02 53.13
CA MET A 107 33.50 5.87 54.03
C MET A 107 34.92 5.51 54.49
N ALA A 108 35.90 5.57 53.59
CA ALA A 108 37.31 5.31 53.92
C ALA A 108 37.82 6.33 54.95
N ASP A 109 37.52 7.61 54.73
CA ASP A 109 37.85 8.72 55.62
C ASP A 109 37.30 8.51 57.05
N GLU A 110 36.08 7.98 57.18
CA GLU A 110 35.43 7.72 58.46
C GLU A 110 35.96 6.45 59.15
N VAL A 111 36.50 5.48 58.41
CA VAL A 111 37.15 4.28 58.97
C VAL A 111 38.57 4.59 59.48
N GLU A 112 39.32 5.48 58.81
CA GLU A 112 40.71 5.80 59.17
C GLU A 112 40.86 6.78 60.36
N LYS A 113 39.95 7.75 60.52
CA LYS A 113 40.11 8.84 61.50
C LYS A 113 39.82 8.40 62.95
N ARG A 114 40.86 7.94 63.65
CA ARG A 114 40.83 7.46 65.05
C ARG A 114 40.82 8.53 66.16
N ASN A 115 40.52 9.80 65.89
CA ASN A 115 40.66 10.85 66.92
C ASN A 115 39.37 11.03 67.77
N PRO A 116 39.34 10.59 69.04
CA PRO A 116 38.09 10.33 69.78
C PRO A 116 37.26 11.59 70.09
N ALA A 117 37.89 12.73 70.37
CA ALA A 117 37.18 13.96 70.77
C ALA A 117 36.58 14.74 69.58
N LYS A 118 37.33 14.87 68.48
CA LYS A 118 36.84 15.51 67.23
C LYS A 118 35.75 14.67 66.55
N ASN A 119 35.75 13.36 66.82
CA ASN A 119 34.78 12.41 66.29
C ASN A 119 33.39 12.50 66.91
N LEU A 120 33.23 12.94 68.17
CA LEU A 120 31.90 12.96 68.79
C LEU A 120 31.01 14.04 68.14
N PHE A 121 31.53 15.26 68.02
CA PHE A 121 30.83 16.39 67.42
C PHE A 121 30.55 16.19 65.92
N ARG A 122 31.55 15.66 65.20
CA ARG A 122 31.41 15.29 63.78
C ARG A 122 30.37 14.18 63.58
N SER A 123 30.33 13.18 64.47
CA SER A 123 29.39 12.05 64.37
C SER A 123 27.93 12.41 64.61
N LEU A 124 27.66 13.44 65.43
CA LEU A 124 26.31 13.84 65.82
C LEU A 124 25.66 14.84 64.85
N PHE A 125 26.45 15.72 64.22
CA PHE A 125 25.89 16.82 63.42
C PHE A 125 26.37 16.85 61.97
N VAL A 126 27.64 16.62 61.70
CA VAL A 126 28.22 16.74 60.35
C VAL A 126 28.01 15.47 59.53
N LEU A 127 28.13 14.32 60.18
CA LEU A 127 28.05 13.01 59.54
C LEU A 127 26.65 12.68 59.01
N PRO A 128 25.55 12.95 59.75
CA PRO A 128 24.20 12.75 59.22
C PRO A 128 23.91 13.65 58.01
N ALA A 129 24.27 14.94 58.08
CA ALA A 129 24.05 15.88 56.97
C ALA A 129 24.83 15.45 55.72
N LYS A 130 26.12 15.14 55.85
CA LYS A 130 26.94 14.71 54.72
C LYS A 130 26.50 13.35 54.13
N LEU A 131 26.00 12.44 54.98
CA LEU A 131 25.48 11.16 54.53
C LEU A 131 24.15 11.31 53.79
N GLU A 132 23.31 12.25 54.21
CA GLU A 132 22.10 12.64 53.49
C GLU A 132 22.43 13.27 52.14
N ASP A 133 23.37 14.22 52.09
CA ASP A 133 23.83 14.86 50.84
C ASP A 133 24.36 13.81 49.84
N LEU A 134 25.21 12.87 50.28
CA LEU A 134 25.73 11.80 49.44
C LEU A 134 24.64 10.80 49.02
N SER A 135 23.68 10.52 49.90
CA SER A 135 22.52 9.69 49.58
C SER A 135 21.64 10.34 48.51
N GLN A 136 21.43 11.65 48.60
CA GLN A 136 20.64 12.43 47.64
C GLN A 136 21.37 12.57 46.30
N GLU A 137 22.69 12.80 46.30
CA GLU A 137 23.50 12.81 45.08
C GLU A 137 23.45 11.45 44.37
N LEU A 138 23.61 10.36 45.13
CA LEU A 138 23.48 9.01 44.60
C LEU A 138 22.08 8.75 44.03
N ASP A 139 21.02 9.19 44.69
CA ASP A 139 19.64 9.07 44.17
C ASP A 139 19.42 9.85 42.88
N SER A 140 19.95 11.07 42.80
CA SER A 140 19.85 11.94 41.63
C SER A 140 20.52 11.30 40.39
N GLU A 141 21.73 10.77 40.57
CA GLU A 141 22.46 10.11 39.48
C GLU A 141 21.81 8.78 39.08
N VAL A 142 21.26 8.04 40.04
CA VAL A 142 20.51 6.80 39.75
C VAL A 142 19.24 7.09 38.98
N ALA A 143 18.49 8.14 39.35
CA ALA A 143 17.28 8.53 38.63
C ALA A 143 17.63 8.91 37.18
N SER A 144 18.71 9.67 37.00
CA SER A 144 19.22 10.06 35.68
C SER A 144 19.68 8.85 34.85
N PHE A 145 20.43 7.92 35.46
CA PHE A 145 20.82 6.66 34.84
C PHE A 145 19.62 5.80 34.47
N SER A 146 18.64 5.65 35.37
CA SER A 146 17.45 4.82 35.13
C SER A 146 16.60 5.35 33.98
N LEU A 147 16.46 6.67 33.86
CA LEU A 147 15.79 7.30 32.72
C LEU A 147 16.56 7.06 31.42
N ALA A 148 17.89 7.27 31.41
CA ALA A 148 18.71 7.01 30.24
C ALA A 148 18.68 5.54 29.82
N ALA A 149 18.74 4.62 30.79
CA ALA A 149 18.64 3.19 30.58
C ALA A 149 17.28 2.78 30.01
N ALA A 150 16.18 3.37 30.49
CA ALA A 150 14.84 3.12 29.97
C ALA A 150 14.69 3.62 28.52
N ILE A 151 15.23 4.80 28.22
CA ILE A 151 15.26 5.34 26.85
C ILE A 151 16.11 4.44 25.94
N ASP A 152 17.30 4.06 26.38
CA ASP A 152 18.23 3.21 25.63
C ASP A 152 17.67 1.79 25.40
N MET A 153 17.02 1.19 26.40
CA MET A 153 16.32 -0.09 26.25
C MET A 153 15.16 0.02 25.26
N ARG A 154 14.38 1.10 25.32
CA ARG A 154 13.30 1.33 24.37
C ARG A 154 13.83 1.45 22.94
N LEU A 155 14.86 2.25 22.73
CA LEU A 155 15.50 2.39 21.41
C LEU A 155 16.07 1.06 20.93
N TYR A 156 16.73 0.29 21.79
CA TYR A 156 17.25 -1.03 21.44
C TYR A 156 16.13 -2.02 21.06
N ILE A 157 15.03 -2.06 21.82
CA ILE A 157 13.86 -2.89 21.49
C ILE A 157 13.26 -2.45 20.16
N GLU A 158 13.15 -1.15 19.92
CA GLU A 158 12.65 -0.61 18.66
C GLU A 158 13.58 -0.97 17.48
N GLU A 159 14.90 -0.85 17.62
CA GLU A 159 15.89 -1.19 16.58
C GLU A 159 16.01 -2.70 16.30
N SER A 160 15.75 -3.52 17.32
CA SER A 160 15.79 -4.99 17.23
C SER A 160 14.44 -5.61 16.86
N ALA A 161 13.36 -4.83 16.88
CA ALA A 161 12.04 -5.30 16.45
C ALA A 161 12.07 -5.65 14.96
N LEU A 162 11.71 -6.89 14.63
CA LEU A 162 11.56 -7.35 13.25
C LEU A 162 10.28 -6.81 12.58
N TYR A 163 9.34 -6.31 13.38
CA TYR A 163 8.03 -5.87 12.93
C TYR A 163 7.66 -4.51 13.51
N ASP A 164 6.97 -3.72 12.70
CA ASP A 164 6.28 -2.48 13.05
C ASP A 164 4.78 -2.75 12.95
N GLY A 165 4.15 -3.14 14.06
CA GLY A 165 2.78 -3.67 14.03
C GLY A 165 2.69 -4.96 13.22
N GLN A 166 1.98 -4.93 12.09
CA GLN A 166 1.83 -6.07 11.16
C GLN A 166 2.89 -6.08 10.04
N LEU A 167 3.64 -5.00 9.87
CA LEU A 167 4.57 -4.80 8.77
C LEU A 167 5.98 -5.22 9.16
N ARG A 168 6.76 -5.77 8.23
CA ARG A 168 8.18 -6.10 8.50
C ARG A 168 9.02 -4.81 8.53
N ARG A 169 9.88 -4.66 9.53
CA ARG A 169 10.94 -3.64 9.52
C ARG A 169 12.09 -4.16 8.67
N LEU A 170 12.41 -3.43 7.61
CA LEU A 170 13.41 -3.84 6.62
C LEU A 170 14.64 -2.93 6.69
N ARG A 171 15.80 -3.49 6.41
CA ARG A 171 17.09 -2.78 6.30
C ARG A 171 17.55 -2.79 4.85
N ASP A 172 18.43 -1.85 4.49
CA ASP A 172 19.01 -1.81 3.13
C ASP A 172 19.69 -3.14 2.75
N CYS A 173 20.33 -3.83 3.71
CA CYS A 173 20.96 -5.12 3.49
C CYS A 173 19.99 -6.27 3.21
N ASP A 174 18.72 -6.12 3.58
CA ASP A 174 17.69 -7.15 3.35
C ASP A 174 17.18 -7.10 1.91
N ILE A 175 17.51 -6.04 1.15
CA ILE A 175 16.99 -5.78 -0.18
C ILE A 175 18.09 -5.91 -1.22
N ARG A 176 17.86 -6.82 -2.17
CA ARG A 176 18.69 -6.94 -3.37
C ARG A 176 17.91 -6.44 -4.58
N MET A 177 18.12 -5.17 -4.94
CA MET A 177 17.59 -4.58 -6.16
C MET A 177 18.12 -5.33 -7.40
N LEU A 178 17.23 -5.60 -8.35
CA LEU A 178 17.54 -6.33 -9.58
C LEU A 178 17.39 -5.45 -10.82
N ASP A 179 16.30 -4.69 -10.91
CA ASP A 179 15.99 -3.85 -12.07
C ASP A 179 15.06 -2.69 -11.68
N VAL A 180 15.05 -1.62 -12.47
CA VAL A 180 14.11 -0.49 -12.31
C VAL A 180 12.90 -0.74 -13.19
N ILE A 181 11.71 -0.79 -12.59
CA ILE A 181 10.44 -0.99 -13.29
C ILE A 181 9.96 0.34 -13.88
N MET A 182 9.96 1.39 -13.05
CA MET A 182 9.47 2.71 -13.40
C MET A 182 10.15 3.76 -12.54
N GLU A 183 10.44 4.92 -13.12
CA GLU A 183 10.85 6.10 -12.38
C GLU A 183 9.88 7.24 -12.72
N ARG A 184 9.39 7.91 -11.68
CA ARG A 184 8.43 9.00 -11.81
C ARG A 184 8.95 10.23 -11.09
N GLU A 185 9.14 11.28 -11.87
CA GLU A 185 9.42 12.60 -11.33
C GLU A 185 8.10 13.24 -10.85
N THR A 186 8.07 13.66 -9.59
CA THR A 186 7.00 14.45 -8.99
C THR A 186 7.51 15.88 -8.79
N GLU A 187 6.62 16.79 -8.38
CA GLU A 187 7.01 18.17 -8.08
C GLU A 187 8.13 18.28 -7.03
N ARG A 188 8.22 17.30 -6.13
CA ARG A 188 9.09 17.36 -4.94
C ARG A 188 10.19 16.29 -4.93
N SER A 189 9.94 15.14 -5.54
CA SER A 189 10.79 13.96 -5.43
C SER A 189 10.82 13.14 -6.71
N ILE A 190 11.83 12.29 -6.82
CA ILE A 190 11.88 11.23 -7.82
C ILE A 190 11.51 9.94 -7.09
N VAL A 191 10.42 9.31 -7.53
CA VAL A 191 9.96 8.02 -7.00
C VAL A 191 10.42 6.92 -7.95
N THR A 192 11.27 6.03 -7.46
CA THR A 192 11.77 4.88 -8.21
C THR A 192 11.11 3.61 -7.71
N TYR A 193 10.46 2.89 -8.61
CA TYR A 193 9.88 1.57 -8.39
C TYR A 193 10.81 0.53 -8.97
N ALA A 194 11.38 -0.31 -8.12
CA ALA A 194 12.38 -1.28 -8.51
C ALA A 194 11.94 -2.71 -8.18
N LYS A 195 12.27 -3.63 -9.07
CA LYS A 195 12.18 -5.08 -8.84
C LYS A 195 13.30 -5.49 -7.89
N ALA A 196 12.97 -6.18 -6.81
CA ALA A 196 13.96 -6.66 -5.85
C ALA A 196 13.65 -8.05 -5.29
N ARG A 197 14.68 -8.68 -4.70
CA ARG A 197 14.53 -9.81 -3.78
C ARG A 197 14.67 -9.32 -2.35
N VAL A 198 13.81 -9.81 -1.47
CA VAL A 198 13.86 -9.53 -0.03
C VAL A 198 14.32 -10.76 0.73
N ASP A 199 15.24 -10.58 1.67
CA ASP A 199 15.82 -11.69 2.42
C ASP A 199 14.76 -12.50 3.18
N GLY A 200 14.86 -13.82 3.08
CA GLY A 200 13.89 -14.78 3.62
C GLY A 200 12.59 -14.89 2.82
N VAL A 201 12.43 -14.23 1.67
CA VAL A 201 11.26 -14.39 0.78
C VAL A 201 11.67 -14.86 -0.61
N SER A 202 10.96 -15.85 -1.14
CA SER A 202 11.22 -16.41 -2.47
C SER A 202 10.73 -15.52 -3.61
N ASP A 203 9.64 -14.82 -3.38
CA ASP A 203 8.94 -14.06 -4.41
C ASP A 203 9.63 -12.72 -4.67
N LEU A 204 9.59 -12.28 -5.93
CA LEU A 204 10.04 -10.96 -6.33
C LEU A 204 9.03 -9.91 -5.84
N MET A 205 9.53 -8.76 -5.40
CA MET A 205 8.72 -7.67 -4.86
C MET A 205 9.07 -6.35 -5.52
N VAL A 206 8.16 -5.39 -5.41
CA VAL A 206 8.39 -4.00 -5.80
C VAL A 206 8.92 -3.25 -4.58
N VAL A 207 10.02 -2.52 -4.75
CA VAL A 207 10.56 -1.60 -3.75
C VAL A 207 10.37 -0.19 -4.27
N LYS A 208 9.67 0.63 -3.48
CA LYS A 208 9.42 2.04 -3.75
C LYS A 208 10.43 2.87 -2.97
N TYR A 209 11.32 3.55 -3.69
CA TYR A 209 12.26 4.52 -3.14
C TYR A 209 11.81 5.94 -3.48
N THR A 210 11.94 6.85 -2.53
CA THR A 210 11.70 8.28 -2.76
C THR A 210 12.99 9.05 -2.54
N ARG A 211 13.51 9.71 -3.59
CA ARG A 211 14.70 10.56 -3.49
C ARG A 211 14.30 12.03 -3.65
N PRO A 212 14.79 12.95 -2.80
CA PRO A 212 14.59 14.37 -3.00
C PRO A 212 15.27 14.84 -4.29
N ARG A 213 14.66 15.80 -4.97
CA ARG A 213 15.29 16.45 -6.12
C ARG A 213 16.50 17.26 -5.62
N THR A 214 17.69 16.96 -6.13
CA THR A 214 18.98 17.52 -5.65
C THR A 214 19.07 19.05 -5.68
N ASP A 215 18.18 19.71 -6.42
CA ASP A 215 18.26 21.14 -6.69
C ASP A 215 17.51 22.00 -5.66
N ASN A 216 16.68 21.39 -4.81
CA ASN A 216 15.91 22.08 -3.78
C ASN A 216 16.51 21.83 -2.41
N GLY A 217 17.55 22.60 -2.05
CA GLY A 217 18.23 22.55 -0.75
C GLY A 217 17.41 23.01 0.46
N GLY A 218 16.11 22.67 0.52
CA GLY A 218 15.24 22.93 1.66
C GLY A 218 15.03 21.66 2.49
N ASP A 219 15.15 21.75 3.80
CA ASP A 219 14.86 20.66 4.74
C ASP A 219 13.34 20.46 4.98
N GLY A 220 12.52 20.51 3.92
CA GLY A 220 11.07 20.34 4.04
C GLY A 220 10.70 18.93 4.53
N GLU A 221 9.64 18.75 5.32
CA GLU A 221 9.10 17.40 5.59
C GLU A 221 8.57 16.78 4.27
N TRP A 222 9.22 15.71 3.81
CA TRP A 222 9.13 15.20 2.44
C TRP A 222 8.18 14.00 2.23
N TYR A 223 7.31 13.71 3.20
CA TYR A 223 6.50 12.48 3.17
C TYR A 223 5.07 12.75 2.72
N ASP A 224 4.72 12.21 1.55
CA ASP A 224 3.32 12.02 1.18
C ASP A 224 2.77 10.82 1.96
N THR A 225 2.43 11.06 3.23
CA THR A 225 1.89 10.03 4.13
C THR A 225 0.58 9.46 3.60
N THR A 226 -0.13 10.20 2.75
CA THR A 226 -1.46 9.81 2.28
C THR A 226 -1.45 8.51 1.47
N GLY A 227 -0.42 8.30 0.63
CA GLY A 227 -0.31 7.08 -0.16
C GLY A 227 0.05 5.85 0.67
N GLU A 228 0.91 6.01 1.67
CA GLU A 228 1.32 4.89 2.53
C GLU A 228 0.23 4.49 3.51
N ASP A 229 -0.55 5.43 4.02
CA ASP A 229 -1.71 5.15 4.87
C ASP A 229 -2.77 4.32 4.11
N VAL A 230 -2.98 4.62 2.82
CA VAL A 230 -3.89 3.86 1.95
C VAL A 230 -3.37 2.45 1.70
N LEU A 231 -2.07 2.28 1.45
CA LEU A 231 -1.46 0.97 1.28
C LEU A 231 -1.48 0.16 2.58
N GLU A 232 -1.20 0.78 3.72
CA GLU A 232 -1.28 0.13 5.03
C GLU A 232 -2.72 -0.34 5.33
N MET A 233 -3.72 0.50 5.07
CA MET A 233 -5.13 0.14 5.21
C MET A 233 -5.55 -1.01 4.30
N THR A 234 -5.18 -0.97 3.02
CA THR A 234 -5.54 -2.01 2.03
C THR A 234 -4.75 -3.31 2.20
N SER A 235 -3.68 -3.30 3.00
CA SER A 235 -2.87 -4.48 3.33
C SER A 235 -3.32 -5.18 4.60
N ALA A 236 -4.24 -4.59 5.37
CA ALA A 236 -4.83 -5.23 6.53
C ALA A 236 -5.52 -6.55 6.14
N PHE A 237 -5.28 -7.61 6.90
CA PHE A 237 -5.69 -8.98 6.55
C PHE A 237 -7.18 -9.11 6.23
N ASP A 238 -8.05 -8.42 6.96
CA ASP A 238 -9.50 -8.43 6.84
C ASP A 238 -10.04 -7.64 5.64
N ILE A 239 -9.23 -6.74 5.08
CA ILE A 239 -9.62 -5.82 3.99
C ILE A 239 -8.82 -6.12 2.70
N SER A 240 -7.78 -6.94 2.76
CA SER A 240 -6.90 -7.23 1.63
C SER A 240 -7.60 -7.96 0.46
N HIS A 241 -7.10 -7.73 -0.75
CA HIS A 241 -7.51 -8.43 -1.97
C HIS A 241 -6.27 -9.02 -2.67
N PRO A 242 -6.33 -10.24 -3.22
CA PRO A 242 -5.16 -10.91 -3.79
C PRO A 242 -4.55 -10.19 -5.01
N ASN A 243 -5.36 -9.44 -5.76
CA ASN A 243 -4.92 -8.66 -6.92
C ASN A 243 -4.71 -7.16 -6.61
N LEU A 244 -4.55 -6.81 -5.33
CA LEU A 244 -4.05 -5.51 -4.90
C LEU A 244 -2.62 -5.64 -4.37
N SER A 245 -1.80 -4.63 -4.61
CA SER A 245 -0.46 -4.56 -4.04
C SER A 245 -0.56 -4.45 -2.51
N GLN A 246 0.22 -5.28 -1.81
CA GLN A 246 0.19 -5.32 -0.34
C GLN A 246 1.52 -4.83 0.23
N LEU A 247 1.48 -3.88 1.16
CA LEU A 247 2.63 -3.42 1.93
C LEU A 247 3.16 -4.57 2.77
N TYR A 248 4.36 -5.04 2.42
CA TYR A 248 5.04 -6.12 3.13
C TYR A 248 5.85 -5.59 4.32
N GLY A 249 6.50 -4.45 4.12
CA GLY A 249 7.39 -3.86 5.09
C GLY A 249 7.93 -2.52 4.63
N ARG A 250 8.57 -1.81 5.56
CA ARG A 250 9.18 -0.51 5.31
C ARG A 250 10.50 -0.38 6.06
N ALA A 251 11.40 0.43 5.50
CA ALA A 251 12.60 0.87 6.20
C ALA A 251 12.35 2.28 6.73
N VAL A 252 12.49 2.44 8.05
CA VAL A 252 12.34 3.73 8.73
C VAL A 252 13.69 4.12 9.30
N GLU A 253 14.16 5.33 8.98
CA GLU A 253 15.36 5.91 9.58
C GLU A 253 15.02 7.29 10.12
N ASN A 254 15.30 7.54 11.40
CA ASN A 254 15.00 8.81 12.09
C ASN A 254 13.52 9.23 11.98
N GLY A 255 12.59 8.26 12.02
CA GLY A 255 11.14 8.49 11.89
C GLY A 255 10.67 8.71 10.45
N ALA A 256 11.58 8.65 9.48
CA ALA A 256 11.35 8.94 8.08
C ALA A 256 11.39 7.64 7.25
N ILE A 257 10.43 7.43 6.35
CA ILE A 257 10.36 6.19 5.56
C ILE A 257 11.33 6.28 4.38
N ARG A 258 12.40 5.48 4.41
CA ARG A 258 13.39 5.46 3.32
C ARG A 258 12.87 4.76 2.08
N PHE A 259 12.23 3.61 2.29
CA PHE A 259 11.60 2.84 1.24
C PHE A 259 10.51 1.94 1.80
N SER A 260 9.58 1.58 0.92
CA SER A 260 8.48 0.66 1.21
C SER A 260 8.55 -0.51 0.24
N VAL A 261 8.24 -1.72 0.72
CA VAL A 261 8.27 -2.95 -0.07
C VAL A 261 6.86 -3.48 -0.23
N LEU A 262 6.48 -3.74 -1.47
CA LEU A 262 5.15 -4.19 -1.86
C LEU A 262 5.22 -5.62 -2.40
N ARG A 263 4.40 -6.51 -1.84
CA ARG A 263 4.00 -7.78 -2.45
C ARG A 263 3.08 -7.44 -3.62
N SER A 264 3.62 -7.58 -4.82
CA SER A 264 2.95 -7.25 -6.07
C SER A 264 3.66 -8.00 -7.20
N GLY A 265 3.09 -7.96 -8.40
CA GLY A 265 3.82 -8.28 -9.62
C GLY A 265 5.01 -7.34 -9.83
N VAL A 266 5.98 -7.75 -10.65
CA VAL A 266 7.18 -6.94 -10.96
C VAL A 266 7.39 -6.70 -12.45
N TYR A 267 6.54 -7.29 -13.30
CA TYR A 267 6.57 -7.08 -14.74
C TYR A 267 5.38 -6.21 -15.15
N PRO A 268 5.60 -5.05 -15.76
CA PRO A 268 4.54 -4.33 -16.45
C PRO A 268 3.80 -5.28 -17.42
N ILE A 269 2.48 -5.16 -17.48
CA ILE A 269 1.65 -6.10 -18.22
C ILE A 269 2.00 -6.17 -19.71
N SER A 270 2.40 -5.06 -20.35
CA SER A 270 2.89 -5.08 -21.75
C SER A 270 4.08 -6.02 -21.90
N GLN A 271 5.10 -5.83 -21.06
CA GLN A 271 6.32 -6.63 -21.06
C GLN A 271 6.01 -8.10 -20.79
N TYR A 272 5.14 -8.39 -19.82
CA TYR A 272 4.73 -9.76 -19.49
C TYR A 272 4.06 -10.45 -20.69
N LEU A 273 3.07 -9.80 -21.30
CA LEU A 273 2.27 -10.40 -22.37
C LEU A 273 3.05 -10.54 -23.68
N LEU A 274 3.90 -9.57 -24.01
CA LEU A 274 4.72 -9.59 -25.22
C LEU A 274 5.88 -10.58 -25.13
N ASN A 275 6.52 -10.72 -23.96
CA ASN A 275 7.70 -11.58 -23.82
C ASN A 275 7.37 -13.05 -23.54
N ARG A 276 6.19 -13.37 -23.00
CA ARG A 276 5.87 -14.73 -22.54
C ARG A 276 5.05 -15.55 -23.52
N TRP A 277 4.35 -14.90 -24.45
CA TRP A 277 3.41 -15.56 -25.33
C TRP A 277 3.69 -15.21 -26.79
N ASP A 278 4.24 -16.14 -27.54
CA ASP A 278 4.39 -16.01 -29.00
C ASP A 278 3.05 -16.20 -29.73
N ASP A 279 2.16 -17.01 -29.15
CA ASP A 279 0.83 -17.32 -29.67
C ASP A 279 -0.18 -16.21 -29.33
N PRO A 280 -0.75 -15.49 -30.33
CA PRO A 280 -1.71 -14.42 -30.12
C PRO A 280 -2.97 -14.87 -29.36
N ILE A 281 -3.42 -16.10 -29.54
CA ILE A 281 -4.62 -16.64 -28.91
C ILE A 281 -4.39 -16.82 -27.41
N LYS A 282 -3.25 -17.41 -27.03
CA LYS A 282 -2.87 -17.56 -25.61
C LYS A 282 -2.63 -16.21 -24.96
N ARG A 283 -2.04 -15.26 -25.69
CA ARG A 283 -1.84 -13.89 -25.21
C ARG A 283 -3.18 -13.19 -24.92
N LEU A 284 -4.18 -13.38 -25.78
CA LEU A 284 -5.55 -12.90 -25.56
C LEU A 284 -6.22 -13.53 -24.35
N ALA A 285 -6.13 -14.85 -24.23
CA ALA A 285 -6.72 -15.56 -23.10
C ALA A 285 -6.11 -15.07 -21.77
N ALA A 286 -4.78 -14.92 -21.71
CA ALA A 286 -4.09 -14.33 -20.56
C ALA A 286 -4.53 -12.88 -20.29
N SER A 287 -4.71 -12.07 -21.34
CA SER A 287 -5.22 -10.69 -21.21
C SER A 287 -6.63 -10.62 -20.64
N ARG A 288 -7.57 -11.42 -21.17
CA ARG A 288 -8.96 -11.49 -20.66
C ARG A 288 -8.99 -11.94 -19.21
N ARG A 289 -8.17 -12.94 -18.85
CA ARG A 289 -8.00 -13.38 -17.46
C ARG A 289 -7.52 -12.23 -16.57
N ILE A 290 -6.45 -11.53 -16.96
CA ILE A 290 -5.91 -10.41 -16.18
C ILE A 290 -6.94 -9.29 -16.04
N HIS A 291 -7.68 -8.98 -17.12
CA HIS A 291 -8.76 -8.00 -17.09
C HIS A 291 -9.77 -8.31 -15.98
N GLN A 292 -10.24 -9.55 -15.88
CA GLN A 292 -11.23 -9.93 -14.87
C GLN A 292 -10.70 -9.74 -13.44
N TYR A 293 -9.48 -10.16 -13.15
CA TYR A 293 -8.87 -9.96 -11.83
C TYR A 293 -8.66 -8.49 -11.48
N VAL A 294 -8.21 -7.69 -12.45
CA VAL A 294 -8.01 -6.24 -12.26
C VAL A 294 -9.33 -5.51 -12.03
N MET A 295 -10.39 -5.85 -12.78
CA MET A 295 -11.72 -5.28 -12.55
C MET A 295 -12.31 -5.70 -11.21
N ALA A 296 -12.10 -6.95 -10.78
CA ALA A 296 -12.52 -7.38 -9.45
C ALA A 296 -11.77 -6.60 -8.34
N ALA A 297 -10.46 -6.39 -8.50
CA ALA A 297 -9.65 -5.60 -7.58
C ALA A 297 -10.10 -4.13 -7.53
N SER A 298 -10.35 -3.52 -8.69
CA SER A 298 -10.87 -2.15 -8.78
C SER A 298 -12.24 -2.02 -8.11
N ALA A 299 -13.15 -2.98 -8.31
CA ALA A 299 -14.44 -3.00 -7.65
C ALA A 299 -14.31 -3.12 -6.12
N HIS A 300 -13.30 -3.85 -5.65
CA HIS A 300 -13.01 -3.97 -4.22
C HIS A 300 -12.54 -2.64 -3.63
N LEU A 301 -11.66 -1.91 -4.32
CA LEU A 301 -11.21 -0.58 -3.90
C LEU A 301 -12.40 0.39 -3.75
N GLU A 302 -13.35 0.40 -4.69
CA GLU A 302 -14.49 1.32 -4.62
C GLU A 302 -15.39 1.08 -3.40
N ARG A 303 -15.51 -0.17 -2.94
CA ARG A 303 -16.23 -0.48 -1.69
C ARG A 303 -15.55 0.13 -0.47
N LEU A 304 -14.26 0.41 -0.55
CA LEU A 304 -13.46 1.08 0.47
C LEU A 304 -13.39 2.60 0.26
N ALA A 305 -14.21 3.15 -0.65
CA ALA A 305 -14.16 4.55 -1.08
C ALA A 305 -12.81 4.96 -1.70
N LEU A 306 -12.09 3.99 -2.29
CA LEU A 306 -10.84 4.20 -3.01
C LEU A 306 -11.02 3.92 -4.50
N GLY A 307 -10.29 4.64 -5.35
CA GLY A 307 -10.30 4.50 -6.79
C GLY A 307 -8.91 4.14 -7.30
N TRP A 308 -8.87 3.27 -8.29
CA TRP A 308 -7.66 3.05 -9.09
C TRP A 308 -7.53 4.09 -10.21
N HIS A 309 -6.47 4.89 -10.20
CA HIS A 309 -6.21 5.97 -11.15
C HIS A 309 -4.97 5.65 -12.00
N PRO A 310 -5.05 4.63 -12.89
CA PRO A 310 -3.93 4.26 -13.73
C PRO A 310 -3.48 5.43 -14.61
N ALA A 311 -2.16 5.61 -14.72
CA ALA A 311 -1.57 6.49 -15.72
C ALA A 311 -1.59 5.83 -17.12
N SER A 312 -1.49 4.49 -17.14
CA SER A 312 -1.63 3.66 -18.33
C SER A 312 -1.98 2.23 -17.92
N TYR A 313 -2.20 1.34 -18.88
CA TYR A 313 -2.40 -0.08 -18.56
C TYR A 313 -1.14 -0.76 -17.98
N ASP A 314 0.05 -0.20 -18.20
CA ASP A 314 1.30 -0.67 -17.56
C ASP A 314 1.37 -0.35 -16.06
N SER A 315 0.38 0.36 -15.52
CA SER A 315 0.14 0.41 -14.08
C SER A 315 -0.28 -0.96 -13.50
N ILE A 316 -0.70 -1.90 -14.34
CA ILE A 316 -0.91 -3.30 -13.96
C ILE A 316 0.45 -4.02 -14.00
N VAL A 317 0.83 -4.60 -12.87
CA VAL A 317 2.02 -5.45 -12.77
C VAL A 317 1.63 -6.90 -12.59
N VAL A 318 2.46 -7.81 -13.10
CA VAL A 318 2.21 -9.25 -13.09
C VAL A 318 3.40 -9.95 -12.44
N ASP A 319 3.14 -11.00 -11.66
CA ASP A 319 4.18 -11.81 -11.03
C ASP A 319 4.74 -12.90 -11.98
N ASP A 320 5.68 -13.72 -11.49
CA ASP A 320 6.25 -14.82 -12.28
C ASP A 320 5.21 -15.91 -12.62
N ARG A 321 4.08 -15.96 -11.93
CA ARG A 321 2.99 -16.94 -12.11
C ARG A 321 1.90 -16.44 -13.05
N GLY A 322 1.90 -15.17 -13.40
CA GLY A 322 0.85 -14.57 -14.21
C GLY A 322 -0.31 -13.98 -13.41
N GLU A 323 -0.16 -13.84 -12.09
CA GLU A 323 -1.16 -13.18 -11.26
C GLU A 323 -0.97 -11.65 -11.32
N PRO A 324 -2.02 -10.89 -11.69
CA PRO A 324 -1.92 -9.45 -11.79
C PRO A 324 -2.18 -8.77 -10.46
N SER A 325 -1.62 -7.58 -10.31
CA SER A 325 -1.93 -6.65 -9.23
C SER A 325 -1.95 -5.20 -9.71
N ILE A 326 -2.79 -4.39 -9.06
CA ILE A 326 -2.83 -2.93 -9.20
C ILE A 326 -2.42 -2.26 -7.89
N GLY A 327 -2.17 -0.95 -7.89
CA GLY A 327 -1.77 -0.22 -6.67
C GLY A 327 -0.27 -0.19 -6.40
N ALA A 328 0.56 -0.59 -7.38
CA ALA A 328 2.01 -0.59 -7.21
C ALA A 328 2.63 0.81 -7.38
N PHE A 329 1.90 1.79 -7.96
CA PHE A 329 2.47 3.03 -8.51
C PHE A 329 1.77 4.33 -8.08
N ASP A 330 1.49 4.51 -6.78
CA ASP A 330 0.79 5.69 -6.24
C ASP A 330 -0.46 6.07 -7.04
N ASP A 331 -1.19 5.03 -7.45
CA ASP A 331 -2.35 5.09 -8.33
C ASP A 331 -3.63 4.63 -7.61
N ILE A 332 -3.62 4.56 -6.28
CA ILE A 332 -4.83 4.38 -5.46
C ILE A 332 -5.07 5.69 -4.72
N LEU A 333 -6.22 6.31 -4.96
CA LEU A 333 -6.60 7.60 -4.37
C LEU A 333 -8.01 7.50 -3.78
N PRO A 334 -8.36 8.30 -2.76
CA PRO A 334 -9.74 8.44 -2.32
C PRO A 334 -10.67 8.92 -3.45
N ILE A 335 -11.89 8.39 -3.51
CA ILE A 335 -12.93 8.87 -4.44
C ILE A 335 -13.71 10.00 -3.75
N GLU A 336 -13.43 11.25 -4.09
CA GLU A 336 -14.15 12.41 -3.55
C GLU A 336 -15.29 12.85 -4.50
N GLY A 337 -16.52 12.42 -4.19
CA GLY A 337 -17.74 12.94 -4.83
C GLY A 337 -17.97 12.57 -6.31
N GLY A 338 -19.10 13.04 -6.86
CA GLY A 338 -19.63 12.56 -8.15
C GLY A 338 -18.82 12.93 -9.40
N ILE A 339 -18.16 14.09 -9.43
CA ILE A 339 -17.36 14.53 -10.59
C ILE A 339 -16.11 13.65 -10.74
N GLN A 340 -15.47 13.28 -9.63
CA GLN A 340 -14.30 12.40 -9.64
C GLN A 340 -14.68 10.97 -10.07
N GLY A 341 -15.89 10.50 -9.75
CA GLY A 341 -16.38 9.18 -10.15
C GLY A 341 -16.39 8.95 -11.67
N ARG A 342 -16.79 9.95 -12.47
CA ARG A 342 -16.76 9.85 -13.95
C ARG A 342 -15.34 9.85 -14.51
N ALA A 343 -14.49 10.75 -14.02
CA ALA A 343 -13.09 10.82 -14.46
C ALA A 343 -12.31 9.56 -14.07
N HIS A 344 -12.59 9.00 -12.90
CA HIS A 344 -12.08 7.69 -12.47
C HIS A 344 -12.52 6.60 -13.44
N ALA A 345 -13.84 6.49 -13.70
CA ALA A 345 -14.38 5.49 -14.62
C ALA A 345 -13.71 5.55 -16.00
N GLN A 346 -13.62 6.75 -16.59
CA GLN A 346 -12.98 6.96 -17.88
C GLN A 346 -11.50 6.53 -17.89
N ARG A 347 -10.73 6.78 -16.82
CA ARG A 347 -9.32 6.38 -16.75
C ARG A 347 -9.16 4.85 -16.69
N VAL A 348 -9.99 4.19 -15.90
CA VAL A 348 -9.98 2.73 -15.78
C VAL A 348 -10.39 2.09 -17.12
N THR A 349 -11.52 2.49 -17.69
CA THR A 349 -12.02 1.95 -18.96
C THR A 349 -11.04 2.22 -20.10
N THR A 350 -10.47 3.43 -20.19
CA THR A 350 -9.46 3.77 -21.19
C THR A 350 -8.21 2.91 -21.05
N SER A 351 -7.72 2.69 -19.83
CA SER A 351 -6.54 1.85 -19.59
C SER A 351 -6.82 0.40 -20.03
N MET A 352 -7.96 -0.18 -19.62
CA MET A 352 -8.31 -1.55 -20.01
C MET A 352 -8.54 -1.70 -21.52
N ASN A 353 -9.17 -0.72 -22.17
CA ASN A 353 -9.33 -0.71 -23.62
C ASN A 353 -7.99 -0.61 -24.34
N ASN A 354 -7.06 0.21 -23.83
CA ASN A 354 -5.72 0.34 -24.38
C ASN A 354 -4.90 -0.94 -24.20
N LEU A 355 -5.09 -1.67 -23.10
CA LEU A 355 -4.46 -2.99 -22.90
C LEU A 355 -4.87 -3.95 -24.03
N VAL A 356 -6.17 -4.12 -24.26
CA VAL A 356 -6.69 -5.00 -25.31
C VAL A 356 -6.13 -4.59 -26.67
N ARG A 357 -6.10 -3.28 -26.96
CA ARG A 357 -5.54 -2.74 -28.21
C ARG A 357 -4.02 -2.87 -28.35
N ALA A 358 -3.26 -2.96 -27.26
CA ALA A 358 -1.82 -3.13 -27.32
C ALA A 358 -1.44 -4.58 -27.66
N ILE A 359 -2.30 -5.52 -27.26
CA ILE A 359 -2.09 -6.96 -27.42
C ILE A 359 -2.55 -7.43 -28.79
N PHE A 360 -3.62 -6.80 -29.30
CA PHE A 360 -4.12 -7.02 -30.63
C PHE A 360 -3.48 -6.03 -31.58
N PRO A 361 -2.96 -6.48 -32.74
CA PRO A 361 -2.69 -5.53 -33.79
C PRO A 361 -3.98 -4.72 -34.03
N PRO A 362 -3.88 -3.40 -34.22
CA PRO A 362 -5.04 -2.62 -34.59
C PRO A 362 -5.74 -3.33 -35.76
N PRO A 363 -7.06 -3.51 -35.70
CA PRO A 363 -7.79 -4.05 -36.84
C PRO A 363 -7.45 -3.13 -38.02
N GLN A 364 -7.10 -3.75 -39.15
CA GLN A 364 -7.02 -2.97 -40.38
C GLN A 364 -8.44 -2.48 -40.65
N ILE A 365 -8.59 -1.21 -41.02
CA ILE A 365 -9.85 -0.73 -41.59
C ILE A 365 -10.07 -1.63 -42.80
N GLU A 366 -11.06 -2.52 -42.72
CA GLU A 366 -11.30 -3.50 -43.77
C GLU A 366 -11.71 -2.74 -45.03
N ASP A 367 -12.65 -1.81 -44.87
CA ASP A 367 -13.20 -1.02 -45.95
C ASP A 367 -13.57 0.40 -45.48
N THR A 368 -13.20 1.40 -46.28
CA THR A 368 -13.80 2.74 -46.25
C THR A 368 -14.69 2.87 -47.46
N VAL A 369 -16.00 2.92 -47.25
CA VAL A 369 -17.00 2.99 -48.33
C VAL A 369 -17.68 4.35 -48.31
N LEU A 370 -17.69 5.03 -49.45
CA LEU A 370 -18.61 6.14 -49.67
C LEU A 370 -19.94 5.58 -50.17
N GLY A 371 -21.00 5.68 -49.38
CA GLY A 371 -22.29 5.13 -49.77
C GLY A 371 -23.40 5.37 -48.76
N ARG A 372 -24.55 4.77 -49.04
CA ARG A 372 -25.76 4.89 -48.21
C ARG A 372 -25.77 3.83 -47.11
N VAL A 373 -26.33 4.17 -45.96
CA VAL A 373 -26.46 3.25 -44.82
C VAL A 373 -27.27 1.98 -45.14
N ASP A 374 -28.24 2.08 -46.07
CA ASP A 374 -29.09 0.95 -46.48
C ASP A 374 -28.35 -0.08 -47.35
N SER A 375 -27.23 0.31 -47.98
CA SER A 375 -26.40 -0.56 -48.86
C SER A 375 -25.04 -0.89 -48.25
N CYS A 376 -24.74 -0.39 -47.04
CA CYS A 376 -23.47 -0.62 -46.36
C CYS A 376 -23.31 -2.10 -46.02
N ASP A 377 -22.14 -2.67 -46.34
CA ASP A 377 -21.82 -4.10 -46.17
C ASP A 377 -22.95 -4.99 -46.71
N GLU A 378 -23.35 -4.75 -47.97
CA GLU A 378 -24.44 -5.48 -48.63
C GLU A 378 -25.80 -5.40 -47.91
N GLY A 379 -26.00 -4.32 -47.14
CA GLY A 379 -27.21 -4.10 -46.33
C GLY A 379 -27.15 -4.73 -44.94
N ARG A 380 -26.01 -5.31 -44.52
CA ARG A 380 -25.85 -5.95 -43.22
C ARG A 380 -25.99 -4.98 -42.06
N LEU A 381 -25.50 -3.74 -42.18
CA LEU A 381 -25.71 -2.73 -41.15
C LEU A 381 -27.21 -2.46 -40.90
N LYS A 382 -28.00 -2.38 -41.98
CA LYS A 382 -29.46 -2.24 -41.90
C LYS A 382 -30.11 -3.45 -41.25
N MET A 383 -29.65 -4.66 -41.61
CA MET A 383 -30.11 -5.91 -41.01
C MET A 383 -29.85 -5.92 -39.50
N TRP A 384 -28.64 -5.56 -39.05
CA TRP A 384 -28.32 -5.46 -37.62
C TRP A 384 -29.23 -4.48 -36.90
N THR A 385 -29.43 -3.30 -37.47
CA THR A 385 -30.34 -2.31 -36.90
C THR A 385 -31.79 -2.80 -36.86
N ALA A 386 -32.24 -3.60 -37.83
CA ALA A 386 -33.57 -4.20 -37.85
C ALA A 386 -33.75 -5.35 -36.86
N ALA A 387 -32.68 -6.10 -36.56
CA ALA A 387 -32.70 -7.26 -35.65
C ALA A 387 -32.71 -6.87 -34.16
N VAL A 388 -32.54 -5.59 -33.83
CA VAL A 388 -32.56 -5.11 -32.43
C VAL A 388 -33.95 -5.30 -31.79
N LYS A 389 -34.01 -6.08 -30.71
CA LYS A 389 -35.23 -6.27 -29.91
C LYS A 389 -35.62 -4.96 -29.20
N LYS A 390 -36.92 -4.62 -29.22
CA LYS A 390 -37.47 -3.42 -28.55
C LYS A 390 -36.76 -2.12 -28.96
N ARG A 391 -36.38 -1.99 -30.24
CA ARG A 391 -35.71 -0.81 -30.79
C ARG A 391 -36.51 0.48 -30.48
N PRO A 392 -35.91 1.48 -29.82
CA PRO A 392 -36.55 2.77 -29.61
C PRO A 392 -36.91 3.47 -30.93
N ARG A 393 -38.10 4.10 -31.00
CA ARG A 393 -38.57 4.84 -32.20
C ARG A 393 -37.60 5.92 -32.68
N VAL A 394 -36.78 6.48 -31.77
CA VAL A 394 -35.78 7.49 -32.15
C VAL A 394 -34.76 6.94 -33.15
N PHE A 395 -34.47 5.63 -33.14
CA PHE A 395 -33.61 5.02 -34.16
C PHE A 395 -34.23 5.03 -35.54
N ASP A 396 -35.55 4.86 -35.64
CA ASP A 396 -36.24 4.93 -36.92
C ASP A 396 -36.10 6.32 -37.52
N ASN A 397 -36.17 7.36 -36.68
CA ASN A 397 -35.98 8.75 -37.08
C ASN A 397 -34.53 9.03 -37.51
N ILE A 398 -33.54 8.57 -36.72
CA ILE A 398 -32.12 8.70 -37.08
C ILE A 398 -31.85 7.96 -38.39
N TRP A 399 -32.30 6.71 -38.52
CA TRP A 399 -32.09 5.91 -39.72
C TRP A 399 -32.77 6.53 -40.95
N ALA A 400 -34.02 7.00 -40.81
CA ALA A 400 -34.73 7.69 -41.87
C ALA A 400 -34.01 8.97 -42.32
N ARG A 401 -33.36 9.69 -41.39
CA ARG A 401 -32.55 10.85 -41.70
C ARG A 401 -31.29 10.49 -42.49
N LEU A 402 -30.63 9.40 -42.13
CA LEU A 402 -29.36 8.97 -42.76
C LEU A 402 -29.55 8.29 -44.12
N ARG A 403 -30.70 7.65 -44.38
CA ARG A 403 -30.89 6.78 -45.55
C ARG A 403 -30.69 7.43 -46.92
N ASN A 404 -30.86 8.75 -46.99
CA ASN A 404 -30.78 9.52 -48.23
C ASN A 404 -29.43 10.22 -48.40
N GLU A 405 -28.53 10.09 -47.43
CA GLU A 405 -27.21 10.72 -47.44
C GLU A 405 -26.15 9.74 -47.96
N ASP A 406 -25.22 10.26 -48.74
CA ASP A 406 -24.00 9.55 -49.10
C ASP A 406 -22.94 9.86 -48.03
N LEU A 407 -22.63 8.85 -47.20
CA LEU A 407 -21.76 8.99 -46.04
C LEU A 407 -20.43 8.28 -46.31
N VAL A 408 -19.35 8.80 -45.73
CA VAL A 408 -18.12 8.01 -45.57
C VAL A 408 -18.35 7.07 -44.40
N ILE A 409 -18.22 5.77 -44.63
CA ILE A 409 -18.43 4.73 -43.64
C ILE A 409 -17.15 3.91 -43.53
N ASP A 410 -16.51 3.96 -42.37
CA ASP A 410 -15.40 3.07 -42.07
C ASP A 410 -15.93 1.84 -41.34
N ARG A 411 -15.57 0.66 -41.85
CA ARG A 411 -15.85 -0.62 -41.22
C ARG A 411 -14.57 -1.16 -40.60
N VAL A 412 -14.70 -1.57 -39.34
CA VAL A 412 -13.63 -2.21 -38.58
C VAL A 412 -14.17 -3.51 -38.03
N LYS A 413 -13.49 -4.62 -38.33
CA LYS A 413 -13.91 -5.95 -37.87
C LYS A 413 -12.82 -6.55 -36.99
N TRP A 414 -13.25 -7.16 -35.91
CA TRP A 414 -12.44 -8.00 -35.05
C TRP A 414 -13.03 -9.40 -35.02
N GLU A 415 -12.13 -10.37 -35.11
CA GLU A 415 -12.42 -11.78 -34.96
C GLU A 415 -11.61 -12.26 -33.77
N PHE A 416 -12.32 -12.66 -32.71
CA PHE A 416 -11.72 -13.30 -31.55
C PHE A 416 -12.11 -14.78 -31.57
N PRO A 417 -11.22 -15.73 -31.24
CA PRO A 417 -11.60 -17.13 -31.13
C PRO A 417 -12.75 -17.31 -30.12
N ALA A 418 -13.80 -18.07 -30.47
CA ALA A 418 -14.99 -18.28 -29.62
C ALA A 418 -14.62 -19.01 -28.33
N PHE A 419 -13.67 -19.95 -28.43
CA PHE A 419 -13.15 -20.65 -27.28
C PHE A 419 -11.78 -20.10 -26.86
N LEU A 420 -11.77 -19.31 -25.80
CA LEU A 420 -10.56 -18.86 -25.14
C LEU A 420 -10.46 -19.55 -23.79
N ASP A 421 -9.54 -20.51 -23.68
CA ASP A 421 -9.17 -21.09 -22.39
C ASP A 421 -8.45 -20.02 -21.54
N CYS A 422 -9.23 -19.27 -20.77
CA CYS A 422 -8.73 -18.27 -19.81
C CYS A 422 -8.20 -18.93 -18.52
N GLY A 423 -8.14 -20.26 -18.45
CA GLY A 423 -7.91 -21.01 -17.24
C GLY A 423 -9.09 -20.93 -16.27
N TYR A 424 -8.90 -21.48 -15.07
CA TYR A 424 -9.91 -21.41 -14.02
C TYR A 424 -9.96 -20.02 -13.39
N ILE A 425 -11.10 -19.35 -13.53
CA ILE A 425 -11.41 -18.09 -12.82
C ILE A 425 -12.67 -18.36 -12.00
N SER A 426 -12.65 -17.96 -10.73
CA SER A 426 -13.80 -18.14 -9.85
C SER A 426 -15.02 -17.40 -10.43
N PRO A 427 -16.21 -18.03 -10.50
CA PRO A 427 -17.44 -17.37 -10.96
C PRO A 427 -17.76 -16.07 -10.21
N ALA A 428 -17.37 -15.97 -8.93
CA ALA A 428 -17.55 -14.76 -8.14
C ALA A 428 -16.69 -13.59 -8.67
N VAL A 429 -15.45 -13.86 -9.08
CA VAL A 429 -14.53 -12.85 -9.64
C VAL A 429 -15.06 -12.36 -10.97
N VAL A 430 -15.54 -13.27 -11.84
CA VAL A 430 -16.16 -12.94 -13.13
C VAL A 430 -17.34 -12.01 -12.93
N LEU A 431 -18.28 -12.40 -12.06
CA LEU A 431 -19.51 -11.65 -11.85
C LEU A 431 -19.23 -10.26 -11.26
N GLN A 432 -18.28 -10.17 -10.33
CA GLN A 432 -17.83 -8.91 -9.76
C GLN A 432 -17.19 -8.01 -10.83
N ALA A 433 -16.31 -8.57 -11.66
CA ALA A 433 -15.65 -7.84 -12.74
C ALA A 433 -16.66 -7.32 -13.77
N ALA A 434 -17.62 -8.14 -14.19
CA ALA A 434 -18.66 -7.77 -15.15
C ALA A 434 -19.55 -6.62 -14.63
N ARG A 435 -20.05 -6.74 -13.40
CA ARG A 435 -20.86 -5.69 -12.76
C ARG A 435 -20.09 -4.38 -12.62
N HIS A 436 -18.81 -4.47 -12.25
CA HIS A 436 -17.96 -3.29 -12.11
C HIS A 436 -17.71 -2.61 -13.46
N TRP A 437 -17.44 -3.39 -14.51
CA TRP A 437 -17.29 -2.86 -15.85
C TRP A 437 -18.56 -2.14 -16.34
N GLU A 438 -19.74 -2.74 -16.13
CA GLU A 438 -21.03 -2.12 -16.46
C GLU A 438 -21.25 -0.80 -15.71
N ASP A 439 -20.90 -0.76 -14.42
CA ASP A 439 -21.01 0.44 -13.60
C ASP A 439 -20.05 1.56 -14.05
N LEU A 440 -18.80 1.20 -14.41
CA LEU A 440 -17.84 2.14 -14.99
C LEU A 440 -18.33 2.68 -16.36
N ASP A 441 -18.83 1.82 -17.25
CA ASP A 441 -19.39 2.23 -18.56
C ASP A 441 -20.59 3.18 -18.37
N ALA A 442 -21.47 2.87 -17.42
CA ALA A 442 -22.63 3.72 -17.08
C ALA A 442 -22.23 5.09 -16.50
N ARG A 443 -21.13 5.17 -15.74
CA ARG A 443 -20.58 6.44 -15.20
C ARG A 443 -19.88 7.27 -16.27
N GLU A 444 -19.15 6.64 -17.19
CA GLU A 444 -18.45 7.32 -18.27
C GLU A 444 -19.44 7.99 -19.24
N GLN A 445 -20.51 7.27 -19.55
CA GLN A 445 -21.51 7.64 -20.55
C GLN A 445 -22.85 7.92 -19.85
N PRO A 446 -23.16 9.19 -19.50
CA PRO A 446 -24.50 9.51 -19.04
C PRO A 446 -25.47 9.09 -20.14
N LEU A 447 -26.28 8.07 -19.85
CA LEU A 447 -27.35 7.63 -20.74
C LEU A 447 -28.20 8.85 -21.04
N ILE A 448 -28.31 9.22 -22.32
CA ILE A 448 -29.42 10.05 -22.75
C ILE A 448 -30.64 9.21 -22.41
N THR A 449 -31.31 9.57 -21.32
CA THR A 449 -32.55 8.92 -20.95
C THR A 449 -33.55 9.43 -21.97
N LEU A 450 -33.64 8.73 -23.11
CA LEU A 450 -34.67 8.98 -24.09
C LEU A 450 -35.99 8.99 -23.32
N PRO A 451 -36.89 9.96 -23.55
CA PRO A 451 -38.18 10.00 -22.88
C PRO A 451 -38.80 8.62 -23.00
N ARG A 452 -38.92 7.91 -21.86
CA ARG A 452 -39.50 6.57 -21.83
C ARG A 452 -40.86 6.70 -22.48
N ALA A 453 -41.06 6.05 -23.62
CA ALA A 453 -42.40 5.84 -24.13
C ALA A 453 -43.19 5.21 -22.99
N GLU A 454 -44.31 5.82 -22.59
CA GLU A 454 -45.10 5.46 -21.41
C GLU A 454 -45.74 4.06 -21.47
N GLU A 455 -45.36 3.21 -22.43
CA GLU A 455 -45.98 1.92 -22.67
C GLU A 455 -45.10 0.77 -22.15
N ASP A 456 -45.68 0.05 -21.18
CA ASP A 456 -45.29 -1.23 -20.59
C ASP A 456 -43.95 -1.27 -19.84
N ARG A 457 -44.01 -0.91 -18.54
CA ARG A 457 -43.02 -1.40 -17.56
C ARG A 457 -43.01 -2.93 -17.61
N PRO A 458 -41.91 -3.57 -18.04
CA PRO A 458 -41.73 -4.99 -17.77
C PRO A 458 -41.60 -5.17 -16.26
N ASP A 459 -42.23 -6.21 -15.73
CA ASP A 459 -42.11 -6.60 -14.33
C ASP A 459 -40.61 -6.83 -14.01
N ASP A 460 -40.10 -6.13 -12.99
CA ASP A 460 -38.68 -6.06 -12.61
C ASP A 460 -38.11 -7.45 -12.17
N SER A 461 -38.99 -8.46 -12.12
CA SER A 461 -38.72 -9.87 -11.85
C SER A 461 -38.06 -10.63 -13.01
N THR A 462 -38.01 -10.07 -14.22
CA THR A 462 -37.39 -10.75 -15.41
C THR A 462 -35.99 -10.27 -15.78
N ARG A 463 -35.35 -9.44 -14.95
CA ARG A 463 -33.88 -9.31 -14.96
C ARG A 463 -33.21 -10.52 -14.31
N GLU A 464 -33.63 -11.72 -14.69
CA GLU A 464 -32.75 -12.89 -14.62
C GLU A 464 -31.64 -12.62 -15.63
N PHE A 465 -30.49 -12.17 -15.12
CA PHE A 465 -29.25 -12.11 -15.89
C PHE A 465 -29.02 -13.49 -16.51
N THR A 466 -29.21 -13.60 -17.82
CA THR A 466 -28.56 -14.65 -18.61
C THR A 466 -27.07 -14.38 -18.52
N ASN A 467 -26.41 -15.00 -17.53
CA ASN A 467 -24.96 -15.17 -17.45
C ASN A 467 -24.47 -16.05 -18.62
N ASN A 468 -24.74 -15.63 -19.86
CA ASN A 468 -24.44 -16.41 -21.07
C ASN A 468 -22.95 -16.38 -21.45
N THR A 469 -22.06 -15.77 -20.66
CA THR A 469 -20.65 -15.66 -21.07
C THR A 469 -19.67 -16.64 -20.43
N ILE A 470 -20.02 -17.48 -19.43
CA ILE A 470 -19.04 -18.44 -18.86
C ILE A 470 -19.55 -19.88 -18.62
N THR A 471 -20.81 -20.19 -18.91
CA THR A 471 -21.20 -21.61 -19.01
C THR A 471 -21.11 -21.99 -20.48
N PRO A 472 -20.17 -22.87 -20.91
CA PRO A 472 -20.17 -23.32 -22.30
C PRO A 472 -21.55 -23.91 -22.61
N PRO A 473 -22.18 -23.55 -23.75
CA PRO A 473 -23.46 -24.12 -24.12
C PRO A 473 -23.26 -25.63 -24.27
N ILE A 474 -23.79 -26.42 -23.33
CA ILE A 474 -23.78 -27.87 -23.44
C ILE A 474 -24.80 -28.23 -24.52
N GLY A 475 -24.31 -28.41 -25.76
CA GLY A 475 -25.03 -28.99 -26.89
C GLY A 475 -26.02 -28.05 -27.57
N PHE A 476 -25.55 -27.25 -28.53
CA PHE A 476 -26.42 -26.54 -29.46
C PHE A 476 -26.44 -27.22 -30.84
N ASN A 477 -27.64 -27.55 -31.30
CA ASN A 477 -27.91 -28.19 -32.57
C ASN A 477 -28.04 -27.13 -33.69
N GLY A 478 -26.94 -26.77 -34.35
CA GLY A 478 -26.86 -26.35 -35.77
C GLY A 478 -27.85 -25.32 -36.34
N GLN A 479 -28.46 -24.46 -35.53
CA GLN A 479 -29.10 -23.24 -35.99
C GLN A 479 -28.23 -22.07 -35.54
N ASP A 480 -27.81 -21.23 -36.49
CA ASP A 480 -27.09 -19.98 -36.26
C ASP A 480 -27.97 -19.04 -35.42
N VAL A 481 -27.99 -19.26 -34.11
CA VAL A 481 -28.61 -18.36 -33.15
C VAL A 481 -27.66 -17.20 -33.00
N LEU A 482 -28.11 -16.05 -33.47
CA LEU A 482 -27.30 -14.85 -33.49
C LEU A 482 -27.50 -14.12 -32.16
N ASP A 483 -26.84 -14.62 -31.13
CA ASP A 483 -26.75 -13.93 -29.85
C ASP A 483 -25.70 -12.82 -29.97
N GLY A 484 -26.07 -11.61 -29.54
CA GLY A 484 -25.25 -10.44 -29.78
C GLY A 484 -25.87 -9.15 -29.27
N THR A 485 -25.04 -8.13 -29.16
CA THR A 485 -25.44 -6.80 -28.69
C THR A 485 -25.13 -5.74 -29.73
N VAL A 486 -26.02 -4.75 -29.84
CA VAL A 486 -25.80 -3.57 -30.67
C VAL A 486 -25.77 -2.34 -29.79
N GLN A 487 -24.66 -1.60 -29.85
CA GLN A 487 -24.51 -0.32 -29.18
C GLN A 487 -24.38 0.81 -30.19
N TYR A 488 -25.14 1.89 -29.95
CA TYR A 488 -25.12 3.09 -30.78
C TYR A 488 -24.53 4.25 -30.00
N ARG A 489 -23.54 4.93 -30.57
CA ARG A 489 -22.88 6.08 -29.97
C ARG A 489 -22.83 7.25 -30.94
N ILE A 490 -23.12 8.47 -30.49
CA ILE A 490 -22.75 9.68 -31.22
C ILE A 490 -21.42 10.17 -30.73
N ILE A 491 -20.54 10.50 -31.66
CA ILE A 491 -19.21 11.01 -31.40
C ILE A 491 -19.16 12.45 -31.90
N ARG A 492 -18.79 13.38 -31.02
CA ARG A 492 -18.39 14.74 -31.39
C ARG A 492 -16.87 14.85 -31.17
N ARG A 493 -16.15 15.23 -32.22
CA ARG A 493 -14.73 15.62 -32.25
C ARG A 493 -13.79 14.63 -31.53
N ALA A 494 -13.73 13.38 -31.99
CA ALA A 494 -12.68 12.45 -31.55
C ALA A 494 -11.32 12.90 -32.11
N THR A 495 -10.54 13.59 -31.29
CA THR A 495 -9.22 14.15 -31.62
C THR A 495 -8.07 13.19 -31.32
N SER A 496 -8.33 12.16 -30.52
CA SER A 496 -7.31 11.22 -30.08
C SER A 496 -6.89 10.24 -31.18
N ARG A 497 -5.64 10.40 -31.67
CA ARG A 497 -4.88 9.42 -32.48
C ARG A 497 -4.42 8.18 -31.70
N VAL A 498 -5.08 7.84 -30.58
CA VAL A 498 -4.68 6.68 -29.76
C VAL A 498 -5.33 5.41 -30.34
N GLY A 499 -4.69 4.86 -31.36
CA GLY A 499 -5.06 3.63 -32.05
C GLY A 499 -5.56 3.83 -33.49
N SER A 500 -5.94 2.74 -34.16
CA SER A 500 -6.46 2.72 -35.54
C SER A 500 -7.90 3.24 -35.70
N ARG A 501 -8.46 3.92 -34.71
CA ARG A 501 -9.79 4.50 -34.87
C ARG A 501 -9.74 5.63 -35.90
N PRO A 502 -10.69 5.66 -36.86
CA PRO A 502 -10.76 6.75 -37.80
C PRO A 502 -11.02 8.06 -37.06
N ARG A 503 -10.42 9.14 -37.55
CA ARG A 503 -10.62 10.48 -36.99
C ARG A 503 -12.01 10.96 -37.41
N VAL A 504 -12.94 10.98 -36.46
CA VAL A 504 -14.34 11.35 -36.69
C VAL A 504 -14.60 12.71 -36.04
N GLU A 505 -14.84 13.74 -36.85
CA GLU A 505 -15.20 15.07 -36.34
C GLU A 505 -16.65 15.11 -35.86
N PHE A 506 -17.56 14.50 -36.61
CA PHE A 506 -18.91 14.17 -36.17
C PHE A 506 -19.25 12.80 -36.72
N GLY A 507 -19.79 11.90 -35.90
CA GLY A 507 -20.15 10.59 -36.40
C GLY A 507 -21.07 9.78 -35.52
N LEU A 508 -21.58 8.71 -36.12
CA LEU A 508 -22.28 7.65 -35.41
C LEU A 508 -21.40 6.41 -35.43
N HIS A 509 -21.18 5.84 -34.26
CA HIS A 509 -20.48 4.58 -34.06
C HIS A 509 -21.49 3.50 -33.71
N PHE A 510 -21.59 2.50 -34.58
CA PHE A 510 -22.41 1.31 -34.40
C PHE A 510 -21.46 0.17 -34.05
N HIS A 511 -21.57 -0.33 -32.84
CA HIS A 511 -20.80 -1.46 -32.35
C HIS A 511 -21.72 -2.67 -32.31
N VAL A 512 -21.38 -3.71 -33.05
CA VAL A 512 -22.10 -4.97 -33.10
C VAL A 512 -21.18 -6.06 -32.56
N LYS A 513 -21.59 -6.74 -31.50
CA LYS A 513 -20.92 -7.95 -31.03
C LYS A 513 -21.83 -9.13 -31.28
N TYR A 514 -21.33 -10.20 -31.86
CA TYR A 514 -22.09 -11.43 -32.09
C TYR A 514 -21.16 -12.64 -32.08
N ASP A 515 -21.69 -13.79 -31.70
CA ASP A 515 -20.92 -15.03 -31.67
C ASP A 515 -21.18 -15.85 -32.95
N THR A 516 -20.16 -16.57 -33.41
CA THR A 516 -20.22 -17.56 -34.48
C THR A 516 -19.79 -18.92 -33.92
N GLU A 517 -19.87 -20.00 -34.71
CA GLU A 517 -19.43 -21.32 -34.26
C GLU A 517 -17.95 -21.32 -33.80
N ASP A 518 -17.10 -20.52 -34.46
CA ASP A 518 -15.64 -20.54 -34.26
C ASP A 518 -15.08 -19.26 -33.62
N ALA A 519 -15.83 -18.15 -33.65
CA ALA A 519 -15.33 -16.84 -33.23
C ALA A 519 -16.37 -15.94 -32.54
N ASP A 520 -15.95 -15.20 -31.50
CA ASP A 520 -16.63 -13.97 -31.08
C ASP A 520 -16.28 -12.87 -32.09
N MET A 521 -17.28 -12.35 -32.78
CA MET A 521 -17.11 -11.30 -33.77
C MET A 521 -17.45 -9.96 -33.16
N THR A 522 -16.70 -8.93 -33.54
CA THR A 522 -17.03 -7.55 -33.21
C THR A 522 -16.88 -6.69 -34.46
N GLU A 523 -17.92 -5.98 -34.83
CA GLU A 523 -17.94 -5.09 -35.98
C GLU A 523 -18.28 -3.67 -35.54
N ASP A 524 -17.40 -2.75 -35.88
CA ASP A 524 -17.56 -1.31 -35.67
C ASP A 524 -17.82 -0.64 -37.02
N TYR A 525 -18.91 0.10 -37.11
CA TYR A 525 -19.21 0.99 -38.24
C TYR A 525 -19.13 2.43 -37.76
N PHE A 526 -18.23 3.21 -38.36
CA PHE A 526 -18.09 4.64 -38.11
C PHE A 526 -18.65 5.43 -39.30
N LEU A 527 -19.84 6.00 -39.11
CA LEU A 527 -20.48 6.86 -40.10
C LEU A 527 -20.03 8.28 -39.87
N HIS A 528 -19.27 8.85 -40.80
CA HIS A 528 -18.83 10.23 -40.76
C HIS A 528 -19.97 11.14 -41.22
N LEU A 529 -20.35 12.08 -40.36
CA LEU A 529 -21.46 12.98 -40.59
C LEU A 529 -20.93 14.39 -40.91
N SER A 530 -21.60 15.08 -41.83
CA SER A 530 -21.41 16.53 -41.95
C SER A 530 -21.98 17.23 -40.71
N GLU A 531 -21.51 18.44 -40.42
CA GLU A 531 -22.01 19.25 -39.29
C GLU A 531 -23.54 19.46 -39.37
N ALA A 532 -24.09 19.64 -40.57
CA ALA A 532 -25.52 19.77 -40.78
C ALA A 532 -26.28 18.49 -40.39
N ILE A 533 -25.82 17.32 -40.84
CA ILE A 533 -26.44 16.04 -40.49
C ILE A 533 -26.32 15.77 -38.98
N ALA A 534 -25.15 16.03 -38.40
CA ALA A 534 -24.93 15.89 -36.97
C ALA A 534 -25.90 16.77 -36.16
N THR A 535 -26.11 18.01 -36.59
CA THR A 535 -27.06 18.95 -35.97
C THR A 535 -28.49 18.42 -36.00
N ASP A 536 -28.92 17.84 -37.12
CA ASP A 536 -30.25 17.22 -37.24
C ASP A 536 -30.39 16.03 -36.28
N ILE A 537 -29.36 15.18 -36.19
CA ILE A 537 -29.36 14.01 -35.30
C ILE A 537 -29.39 14.43 -33.83
N PHE A 538 -28.61 15.44 -33.43
CA PHE A 538 -28.69 15.99 -32.07
C PHE A 538 -30.08 16.54 -31.76
N SER A 539 -30.74 17.15 -32.73
CA SER A 539 -32.13 17.60 -32.58
C SER A 539 -33.12 16.44 -32.43
N ILE A 540 -32.90 15.32 -33.13
CA ILE A 540 -33.75 14.12 -33.01
C ILE A 540 -33.64 13.49 -31.60
N LEU A 541 -32.48 13.65 -30.95
CA LEU A 541 -32.20 13.07 -29.64
C LEU A 541 -32.42 14.03 -28.47
N ASP A 542 -32.92 15.24 -28.75
CA ASP A 542 -33.06 16.31 -27.77
C ASP A 542 -31.78 16.60 -26.97
N VAL A 543 -30.60 16.43 -27.61
CA VAL A 543 -29.31 16.72 -26.97
C VAL A 543 -29.04 18.22 -27.05
N PRO A 544 -28.77 18.90 -25.91
CA PRO A 544 -28.46 20.33 -25.94
C PRO A 544 -27.23 20.61 -26.81
N ARG A 545 -27.29 21.66 -27.63
CA ARG A 545 -26.18 22.08 -28.50
C ARG A 545 -24.97 22.58 -27.70
N GLU A 546 -25.22 23.16 -26.54
CA GLU A 546 -24.19 23.68 -25.65
C GLU A 546 -23.67 22.56 -24.72
N PRO A 547 -22.34 22.44 -24.56
CA PRO A 547 -21.76 21.48 -23.66
C PRO A 547 -22.24 21.74 -22.23
N ILE A 548 -22.85 20.72 -21.62
CA ILE A 548 -23.24 20.77 -20.21
C ILE A 548 -21.95 20.89 -19.37
N GLY A 549 -21.71 22.08 -18.80
CA GLY A 549 -20.63 22.29 -17.82
C GLY A 549 -19.28 22.76 -18.36
N GLY A 550 -19.18 23.31 -19.58
CA GLY A 550 -17.96 23.98 -20.06
C GLY A 550 -16.75 23.07 -20.35
N PHE A 551 -16.96 21.76 -20.45
CA PHE A 551 -15.94 20.79 -20.89
C PHE A 551 -15.94 20.67 -22.43
N ASP A 552 -14.77 20.74 -23.07
CA ASP A 552 -14.53 20.56 -24.52
C ASP A 552 -14.42 19.03 -24.87
N PRO A 553 -14.61 18.56 -26.11
CA PRO A 553 -15.90 18.23 -26.70
C PRO A 553 -16.01 16.76 -27.16
N GLU A 554 -15.22 15.83 -26.59
CA GLU A 554 -15.38 14.38 -26.86
C GLU A 554 -16.56 13.82 -26.06
N TYR A 555 -17.76 14.01 -26.60
CA TYR A 555 -18.95 13.36 -26.07
C TYR A 555 -19.18 12.05 -26.82
N SER A 556 -19.29 10.95 -26.06
CA SER A 556 -19.94 9.73 -26.53
C SER A 556 -21.20 9.51 -25.69
N PHE A 557 -22.34 9.42 -26.38
CA PHE A 557 -23.61 9.11 -25.73
C PHE A 557 -24.07 7.72 -26.14
N LYS A 558 -24.27 6.83 -25.17
CA LYS A 558 -24.93 5.55 -25.40
C LYS A 558 -26.40 5.81 -25.68
N ILE A 559 -26.83 5.62 -26.92
CA ILE A 559 -28.24 5.80 -27.32
C ILE A 559 -29.05 4.55 -26.97
N PHE A 560 -28.44 3.37 -27.14
CA PHE A 560 -29.09 2.08 -26.88
C PHE A 560 -28.07 0.97 -26.71
N ASP A 561 -28.52 -0.04 -25.99
CA ASP A 561 -27.89 -1.34 -25.82
C ASP A 561 -29.00 -2.38 -25.73
N GLY A 562 -28.91 -3.41 -26.55
CA GLY A 562 -29.93 -4.45 -26.58
C GLY A 562 -29.50 -5.66 -27.37
N ALA A 563 -30.15 -6.76 -27.03
CA ALA A 563 -29.93 -8.05 -27.64
C ALA A 563 -30.49 -8.10 -29.07
N LEU A 564 -29.80 -8.83 -29.93
CA LEU A 564 -30.30 -9.21 -31.25
C LEU A 564 -31.45 -10.22 -31.10
N ALA A 565 -32.44 -10.14 -31.99
CA ALA A 565 -33.49 -11.13 -32.15
C ALA A 565 -33.14 -12.02 -33.33
N ASN A 566 -33.27 -13.33 -33.13
CA ASN A 566 -33.27 -14.31 -34.22
C ASN A 566 -34.35 -14.01 -35.26
#